data_AF-A0A559NUJ8-F1
#
_entry.id   AF-A0A559NUJ8-F1
#
_cell.length_a   1.000
_cell.length_b   1.000
_cell.length_c   1.000
_cell.angle_alpha   90.00
_cell.angle_beta   90.00
_cell.angle_gamma   90.00
#
_symmetry.space_group_name_H-M   'P 1'
#
loop_
_entity.id
_entity.type
_entity.pdbx_description
1 polymer ?
#
loop_
_entity_poly.entity_id
_entity_poly.type
_entity_poly.pdbx_seq_one_letter_code
_entity_poly.pdbx_strand_id
1 'polypeptide(L)'
;MNIFFIYFWKRPIPTMTENIKLMFSKMNDETRQEALECLMTEFHQESTKKIQKNWIIGGRIPEEHQPRIVQIFQNLLRVQILNTNEIKVNL
;
A
#
# COMPACT_ATOMS: atom_id res chain seq x y z
N MET A 1 -27.90 -29.25 9.58
CA MET A 1 -27.10 -28.08 9.15
C MET A 1 -25.71 -28.22 9.69
N ASN A 2 -24.71 -28.32 8.81
CA ASN A 2 -23.36 -28.70 9.16
C ASN A 2 -22.56 -27.45 9.59
N ILE A 3 -22.24 -27.37 10.88
CA ILE A 3 -21.52 -26.26 11.53
C ILE A 3 -20.12 -26.03 10.92
N PHE A 4 -19.62 -26.99 10.13
CA PHE A 4 -18.35 -26.94 9.42
C PHE A 4 -18.29 -25.92 8.27
N PHE A 5 -19.42 -25.49 7.70
CA PHE A 5 -19.41 -24.50 6.60
C PHE A 5 -19.12 -23.07 7.08
N ILE A 6 -19.38 -22.77 8.36
CA ILE A 6 -19.28 -21.41 8.90
C ILE A 6 -17.82 -21.03 9.20
N TYR A 7 -16.97 -22.01 9.53
CA TYR A 7 -15.56 -21.77 9.86
C TYR A 7 -14.64 -21.71 8.63
N PHE A 8 -15.08 -22.18 7.46
CA PHE A 8 -14.25 -22.25 6.25
C PHE A 8 -14.19 -20.91 5.47
N TRP A 9 -15.03 -19.93 5.81
CA TRP A 9 -15.13 -18.65 5.09
C TRP A 9 -14.70 -17.41 5.89
N LYS A 10 -14.02 -17.57 7.03
CA LYS A 10 -13.31 -16.43 7.65
C LYS A 10 -12.02 -16.21 6.89
N ARG A 11 -12.05 -15.35 5.86
CA ARG A 11 -10.80 -14.80 5.29
C ARG A 11 -10.01 -14.19 6.45
N PRO A 12 -8.72 -14.53 6.62
CA PRO A 12 -7.92 -13.90 7.66
C PRO A 12 -7.97 -12.39 7.49
N ILE A 13 -8.12 -11.66 8.60
CA ILE A 13 -8.03 -10.19 8.58
C ILE A 13 -6.61 -9.88 8.06
N PRO A 14 -6.47 -9.12 6.97
CA PRO A 14 -5.16 -8.84 6.41
C PRO A 14 -4.31 -8.15 7.47
N THR A 15 -3.08 -8.63 7.63
CA THR A 15 -2.08 -7.96 8.47
C THR A 15 -1.82 -6.57 7.92
N MET A 16 -1.36 -5.64 8.76
CA MET A 16 -1.10 -4.27 8.33
C MET A 16 -0.04 -4.22 7.20
N THR A 17 0.93 -5.12 7.22
CA THR A 17 1.88 -5.34 6.12
C THR A 17 1.19 -5.79 4.82
N GLU A 18 0.25 -6.74 4.87
CA GLU A 18 -0.51 -7.15 3.69
C GLU A 18 -1.38 -6.02 3.15
N ASN A 19 -1.98 -5.22 4.03
CA ASN A 19 -2.74 -4.04 3.62
C ASN A 19 -1.86 -3.04 2.86
N ILE A 20 -0.64 -2.76 3.35
CA ILE A 20 0.34 -1.92 2.65
C ILE A 20 0.67 -2.49 1.26
N LYS A 21 0.88 -3.81 1.14
CA LYS A 21 1.12 -4.47 -0.15
C LYS A 21 -0.05 -4.32 -1.11
N LEU A 22 -1.27 -4.54 -0.61
CA LEU A 22 -2.50 -4.40 -1.39
C LEU A 22 -2.69 -2.94 -1.87
N MET A 23 -2.43 -1.97 -1.01
CA MET A 23 -2.48 -0.55 -1.38
C MET A 23 -1.46 -0.23 -2.48
N PHE A 24 -0.23 -0.70 -2.33
CA PHE A 24 0.82 -0.51 -3.33
C PHE A 24 0.46 -1.13 -4.69
N SER A 25 -0.21 -2.30 -4.70
CA SER A 25 -0.67 -2.92 -5.96
C SER A 25 -1.78 -2.15 -6.67
N LYS A 26 -2.53 -1.29 -5.97
CA LYS A 26 -3.60 -0.47 -6.55
C LYS A 26 -3.08 0.83 -7.17
N MET A 27 -1.84 1.21 -6.85
CA MET A 27 -1.22 2.42 -7.38
C MET A 27 -0.81 2.22 -8.85
N ASN A 28 -0.91 3.29 -9.65
CA ASN A 28 -0.33 3.32 -11.00
C ASN A 28 1.21 3.43 -10.93
N ASP A 29 1.90 3.31 -12.06
CA ASP A 29 3.37 3.26 -12.06
C ASP A 29 4.00 4.58 -11.56
N GLU A 30 3.42 5.74 -11.89
CA GLU A 30 3.85 7.06 -11.42
C GLU A 30 3.70 7.19 -9.89
N THR A 31 2.51 6.88 -9.37
CA THR A 31 2.18 6.95 -7.94
C THR A 31 2.99 5.94 -7.14
N ARG A 32 3.34 4.77 -7.72
CA ARG A 32 4.25 3.81 -7.08
C ARG A 32 5.66 4.37 -6.92
N GLN A 33 6.16 5.05 -7.95
CA GLN A 33 7.47 5.68 -7.88
C GLN A 33 7.48 6.79 -6.82
N GLU A 34 6.47 7.66 -6.84
CA GLU A 34 6.28 8.71 -5.84
C GLU A 34 6.19 8.13 -4.42
N ALA A 35 5.41 7.05 -4.24
CA ALA A 35 5.32 6.35 -2.96
C ALA A 35 6.69 5.88 -2.46
N LEU A 36 7.52 5.29 -3.33
CA LEU A 36 8.86 4.83 -2.94
C LEU A 36 9.78 6.01 -2.59
N GLU A 37 9.67 7.14 -3.28
CA GLU A 37 10.45 8.34 -3.00
C GLU A 37 10.04 9.01 -1.69
N CYS A 38 8.74 9.07 -1.39
CA CYS A 38 8.24 9.51 -0.09
C CYS A 38 8.78 8.64 1.04
N LEU A 39 8.74 7.31 0.88
CA LEU A 39 9.29 6.38 1.87
C LEU A 39 10.80 6.53 2.03
N MET A 40 11.51 6.74 0.93
CA MET A 40 12.96 6.94 0.96
C MET A 40 13.33 8.20 1.75
N THR A 41 12.61 9.29 1.51
CA THR A 41 12.85 10.59 2.15
C THR A 41 12.46 10.57 3.63
N GLU A 42 11.26 10.08 3.95
CA GLU A 42 10.71 10.06 5.32
C GLU A 42 11.52 9.15 6.26
N PHE A 43 11.97 7.99 5.77
CA PHE A 43 12.67 6.98 6.57
C PHE A 43 14.19 6.93 6.30
N HIS A 44 14.73 7.96 5.64
CA HIS A 44 16.15 8.12 5.30
C HIS A 44 16.79 6.84 4.73
N GLN A 45 16.09 6.15 3.84
CA GLN A 45 16.57 4.92 3.23
C GLN A 45 17.51 5.21 2.07
N GLU A 46 18.46 4.31 1.83
CA GLU A 46 19.50 4.48 0.80
C GLU A 46 18.99 4.36 -0.64
N SER A 47 17.89 3.63 -0.86
CA SER A 47 17.40 3.34 -2.21
C SER A 47 15.93 2.90 -2.24
N THR A 48 15.18 3.46 -3.19
CA THR A 48 13.81 3.05 -3.53
C THR A 48 13.71 1.55 -3.88
N LYS A 49 14.71 1.00 -4.58
CA LYS A 49 14.77 -0.44 -4.94
C LYS A 49 14.87 -1.33 -3.70
N LYS A 50 15.63 -0.89 -2.69
CA LYS A 50 15.82 -1.61 -1.42
C LYS A 50 14.50 -1.64 -0.64
N ILE A 51 13.80 -0.51 -0.59
CA ILE A 51 12.47 -0.40 0.01
C ILE A 51 11.49 -1.34 -0.70
N GLN A 52 11.38 -1.26 -2.02
CA GLN A 52 10.47 -2.10 -2.79
C GLN A 52 10.75 -3.59 -2.54
N LYS A 53 12.00 -4.03 -2.62
CA LYS A 53 12.37 -5.43 -2.44
C LYS A 53 12.17 -5.92 -1.01
N ASN A 54 12.61 -5.15 -0.01
CA ASN A 54 12.64 -5.62 1.37
C ASN A 54 11.31 -5.40 2.09
N TRP A 55 10.69 -4.24 1.88
CA TRP A 55 9.49 -3.82 2.59
C TRP A 55 8.24 -4.30 1.86
N ILE A 56 8.10 -3.96 0.58
CA ILE A 56 6.89 -4.27 -0.18
C ILE A 56 6.85 -5.74 -0.59
N ILE A 57 7.88 -6.24 -1.27
CA ILE A 57 7.92 -7.63 -1.72
C ILE A 57 8.20 -8.54 -0.50
N GLY A 58 9.29 -8.26 0.22
CA GLY A 58 9.75 -9.04 1.35
C GLY A 58 8.88 -8.97 2.60
N GLY A 59 7.99 -7.98 2.74
CA GLY A 59 7.11 -7.83 3.90
C GLY A 59 7.82 -7.48 5.20
N ARG A 60 9.08 -7.03 5.15
CA ARG A 60 9.89 -6.71 6.34
C ARG A 60 9.79 -5.23 6.65
N ILE A 61 8.60 -4.79 7.07
CA ILE A 61 8.31 -3.40 7.42
C ILE A 61 8.32 -3.26 8.94
N PRO A 62 9.16 -2.39 9.53
CA PRO A 62 9.12 -2.11 10.97
C PRO A 62 7.72 -1.69 11.42
N GLU A 63 7.19 -2.29 12.48
CA GLU A 63 5.82 -2.03 12.95
C GLU A 63 5.58 -0.55 13.29
N GLU A 64 6.58 0.12 13.86
CA GLU A 64 6.55 1.56 14.15
C GLU A 64 6.35 2.44 12.89
N HIS A 65 6.79 1.97 11.72
CA HIS A 65 6.66 2.71 10.47
C HIS A 65 5.35 2.39 9.74
N GLN A 66 4.74 1.22 10.00
CA GLN A 66 3.56 0.76 9.27
C GLN A 66 2.38 1.74 9.29
N PRO A 67 1.99 2.36 10.43
CA PRO A 67 0.89 3.33 10.45
C PRO A 67 1.16 4.55 9.57
N ARG A 68 2.41 5.04 9.59
CA ARG A 68 2.82 6.20 8.79
C ARG A 68 2.84 5.87 7.29
N ILE A 69 3.32 4.68 6.93
CA ILE A 69 3.30 4.19 5.55
C ILE A 69 1.87 4.09 5.02
N VAL A 70 0.95 3.55 5.83
CA VAL A 70 -0.48 3.49 5.46
C VAL A 70 -1.02 4.90 5.19
N GLN A 71 -0.70 5.87 6.04
CA GLN A 71 -1.16 7.26 5.86
C GLN A 71 -0.64 7.87 4.55
N ILE A 72 0.66 7.69 4.24
CA ILE A 72 1.26 8.15 2.99
C ILE A 72 0.55 7.50 1.80
N PHE A 73 0.38 6.18 1.83
CA PHE A 73 -0.22 5.44 0.72
C PHE A 73 -1.71 5.78 0.52
N GLN A 74 -2.45 6.05 1.60
CA GLN A 74 -3.84 6.50 1.51
C GLN A 74 -3.93 7.86 0.85
N ASN A 75 -3.03 8.79 1.20
CA ASN A 75 -2.99 10.12 0.61
C ASN A 75 -2.67 10.05 -0.88
N LEU A 76 -1.66 9.28 -1.27
CA LEU A 76 -1.28 9.09 -2.67
C LEU A 76 -2.42 8.46 -3.50
N LEU A 77 -3.09 7.42 -2.97
CA LEU A 77 -4.24 6.83 -3.65
C LEU A 77 -5.40 7.82 -3.80
N ARG A 78 -5.65 8.68 -2.80
CA ARG A 78 -6.66 9.74 -2.92
C ARG A 78 -6.31 10.72 -4.04
N VAL A 79 -5.06 11.18 -4.09
CA VAL A 79 -4.58 12.07 -5.16
C VAL A 79 -4.72 11.41 -6.53
N GLN A 80 -4.30 10.15 -6.67
CA GLN A 80 -4.47 9.38 -7.91
C GLN A 80 -5.93 9.34 -8.38
N ILE A 81 -6.87 9.08 -7.47
CA ILE A 81 -8.31 9.04 -7.78
C ILE A 81 -8.83 10.42 -8.18
N LEU A 82 -8.43 11.48 -7.47
CA LEU A 82 -8.82 12.86 -7.79
C LEU A 82 -8.35 13.26 -9.19
N ASN A 83 -7.07 13.04 -9.50
CA ASN A 83 -6.50 13.35 -10.81
C ASN A 83 -7.19 12.55 -11.92
N THR A 84 -7.52 11.27 -11.67
CA THR A 84 -8.27 10.44 -12.63
C THR A 84 -9.68 10.98 -12.88
N ASN A 85 -10.34 11.48 -11.83
CA ASN A 85 -11.69 12.04 -11.94
C ASN A 85 -11.70 13.40 -12.63
N GLU A 86 -10.69 14.25 -12.40
CA GLU A 86 -10.54 15.53 -13.11
C GLU A 86 -10.39 15.32 -14.62
N ILE A 87 -9.62 14.31 -15.03
CA ILE A 87 -9.48 13.93 -16.44
C ILE A 87 -10.84 13.49 -17.02
N LYS A 88 -11.65 12.75 -16.25
CA LYS A 88 -12.99 12.31 -16.69
C LYS A 88 -14.02 13.43 -16.82
N VAL A 89 -13.94 14.47 -16.00
CA VAL A 89 -14.89 15.60 -16.04
C VAL A 89 -14.58 16.53 -17.20
N ASN A 90 -13.32 16.59 -17.64
CA ASN A 90 -12.86 17.43 -18.76
C ASN A 90 -12.83 16.73 -20.12
N LEU A 91 -13.37 15.51 -20.23
CA LEU A 91 -13.54 14.73 -21.48
C LEU A 91 -15.01 14.71 -21.90
#